data_AF-A0A653AEM7-F1
#
_entry.id   AF-A0A653AEM7-F1
#
_cell.length_a   1.000
_cell.length_b   1.000
_cell.length_c   1.000
_cell.angle_alpha   90.00
_cell.angle_beta   90.00
_cell.angle_gamma   90.00
#
_symmetry.space_group_name_H-M   'P 1'
#
loop_
_entity.id
_entity.type
_entity.pdbx_description
1 polymer ?
#
loop_
_entity_poly.entity_id
_entity_poly.type
_entity_poly.pdbx_seq_one_letter_code
_entity_poly.pdbx_strand_id
1 'polypeptide(L)'
;MVYGILFRAVSETIKELMQDSRYPGTEVGFIATLHTWSQTLMDHPHIHRIVIEGGLSRDGKRWVLCKGKFFLPVKVLSRLFRGKFLACLKEAYEKGKFIFPGRIASLKEKETFKVLLKDLYAHEWVVSCKSPFRSAETVVDYLGR
;
A
#
# COMPACT_ATOMS: atom_id res chain seq x y z
N MET A 1 14.29 0.05 -5.83
CA MET A 1 14.17 -0.64 -4.53
C MET A 1 12.98 -0.15 -3.72
N VAL A 2 12.95 1.12 -3.27
CA VAL A 2 11.88 1.67 -2.40
C VAL A 2 10.48 1.55 -3.02
N TYR A 3 10.31 1.87 -4.30
CA TYR A 3 9.02 1.70 -4.97
C TYR A 3 8.54 0.24 -5.00
N GLY A 4 9.46 -0.72 -5.17
CA GLY A 4 9.14 -2.14 -5.07
C GLY A 4 8.65 -2.52 -3.67
N ILE A 5 9.26 -1.95 -2.62
CA ILE A 5 8.78 -2.11 -1.24
C ILE A 5 7.38 -1.49 -1.07
N LEU A 6 7.11 -0.34 -1.70
CA LEU A 6 5.80 0.30 -1.68
C LEU A 6 4.71 -0.60 -2.29
N PHE A 7 4.95 -1.15 -3.49
CA PHE A 7 4.04 -2.10 -4.14
C PHE A 7 3.83 -3.37 -3.30
N ARG A 8 4.90 -3.91 -2.73
CA ARG A 8 4.85 -5.11 -1.87
C ARG A 8 4.01 -4.84 -0.62
N ALA A 9 4.33 -3.79 0.12
CA ALA A 9 3.65 -3.44 1.36
C ALA A 9 2.16 -3.18 1.13
N VAL A 10 1.80 -2.41 0.09
CA VAL A 10 0.40 -2.19 -0.29
C VAL A 10 -0.27 -3.54 -0.59
N SER A 11 0.34 -4.37 -1.44
CA SER A 11 -0.22 -5.68 -1.84
C SER A 11 -0.47 -6.60 -0.65
N GLU A 12 0.53 -6.78 0.22
CA GLU A 12 0.46 -7.61 1.42
C GLU A 12 -0.57 -7.09 2.43
N THR A 13 -0.73 -5.76 2.57
CA THR A 13 -1.74 -5.17 3.47
C THR A 13 -3.15 -5.62 3.11
N ILE A 14 -3.52 -5.51 1.84
CA ILE A 14 -4.86 -5.91 1.39
C ILE A 14 -5.02 -7.42 1.48
N LYS A 15 -4.02 -8.21 1.07
CA LYS A 15 -4.09 -9.68 1.15
C LYS A 15 -4.32 -10.15 2.59
N GLU A 16 -3.60 -9.58 3.55
CA GLU A 16 -3.75 -9.93 4.96
C GLU A 16 -5.14 -9.56 5.49
N LEU A 17 -5.61 -8.33 5.23
CA LEU A 17 -6.94 -7.91 5.67
C LEU A 17 -8.05 -8.74 5.03
N MET A 18 -7.88 -9.19 3.79
CA MET A 18 -8.87 -10.03 3.13
C MET A 18 -8.88 -11.48 3.63
N GLN A 19 -7.82 -11.94 4.28
CA GLN A 19 -7.77 -13.26 4.90
C GLN A 19 -8.32 -13.29 6.34
N ASP A 20 -8.36 -12.14 6.99
CA ASP A 20 -8.86 -11.97 8.35
C ASP A 20 -10.38 -12.23 8.42
N SER A 21 -10.80 -13.02 9.41
CA SER A 21 -12.19 -13.50 9.57
C SER A 21 -13.19 -12.38 9.86
N ARG A 22 -12.72 -11.19 10.24
CA ARG A 22 -13.55 -9.98 10.41
C ARG A 22 -14.00 -9.39 9.07
N TYR A 23 -13.39 -9.81 7.97
CA TYR A 23 -13.68 -9.36 6.62
C TYR A 23 -14.11 -10.57 5.75
N PRO A 24 -14.56 -10.36 4.50
CA PRO A 24 -15.21 -11.40 3.70
C PRO A 24 -14.41 -12.69 3.45
N GLY A 25 -13.10 -12.73 3.73
CA GLY A 25 -12.33 -13.97 3.68
C GLY A 25 -12.03 -14.44 2.26
N THR A 26 -11.88 -13.52 1.30
CA THR A 26 -11.81 -13.79 -0.14
C THR A 26 -10.45 -13.50 -0.74
N GLU A 27 -10.11 -14.17 -1.83
CA GLU A 27 -8.97 -13.80 -2.65
C GLU A 27 -9.34 -12.67 -3.61
N VAL A 28 -8.74 -11.49 -3.40
CA VAL A 28 -9.07 -10.28 -4.16
C VAL A 28 -7.99 -9.93 -5.18
N GLY A 29 -8.44 -9.56 -6.37
CA GLY A 29 -7.62 -8.95 -7.40
C GLY A 29 -7.68 -7.42 -7.35
N PHE A 30 -6.62 -6.78 -7.85
CA PHE A 30 -6.48 -5.33 -7.83
C PHE A 30 -5.46 -4.87 -8.87
N ILE A 31 -5.60 -3.63 -9.30
CA ILE A 31 -4.62 -2.91 -10.12
C ILE A 31 -3.99 -1.84 -9.23
N ALA A 32 -2.67 -1.67 -9.33
CA ALA A 32 -1.93 -0.66 -8.58
C ALA A 32 -1.11 0.19 -9.54
N THR A 33 -1.24 1.52 -9.45
CA THR A 33 -0.47 2.49 -10.23
C THR A 33 0.35 3.36 -9.29
N LEU A 34 1.61 3.63 -9.67
CA LEU A 34 2.51 4.51 -8.94
C LEU A 34 2.52 5.88 -9.61
N HIS A 35 2.28 6.92 -8.81
CA HIS A 35 2.47 8.31 -9.21
C HIS A 35 3.63 8.87 -8.37
N THR A 36 4.62 9.47 -9.02
CA THR A 36 5.84 9.98 -8.36
C THR A 36 5.84 11.48 -8.14
N TRP A 37 4.92 12.22 -8.76
CA TRP A 37 4.84 13.67 -8.68
C TRP A 37 3.46 14.17 -8.24
N SER A 38 3.46 15.31 -7.56
CA SER A 38 2.26 16.12 -7.35
C SER A 38 1.87 16.87 -8.63
N GLN A 39 0.69 17.48 -8.63
CA GLN A 39 0.25 18.39 -9.71
C GLN A 39 1.20 19.59 -9.91
N THR A 40 1.99 19.94 -8.89
CA THR A 40 2.99 21.02 -8.94
C THR A 40 4.41 20.49 -9.16
N LEU A 41 4.55 19.25 -9.66
CA LEU A 41 5.82 18.59 -9.98
C LEU A 41 6.78 18.41 -8.79
N MET A 42 6.26 18.38 -7.58
CA MET A 42 7.05 18.02 -6.39
C MET A 42 7.06 16.51 -6.20
N ASP A 43 8.15 15.97 -5.64
CA ASP A 43 8.23 14.56 -5.28
C ASP A 43 7.09 14.17 -4.34
N HIS A 44 6.22 13.28 -4.81
CA HIS A 44 5.05 12.82 -4.08
C HIS A 44 4.72 11.36 -4.44
N PRO A 45 5.60 10.39 -4.14
CA PRO A 45 5.38 8.99 -4.46
C PRO A 45 4.18 8.42 -3.69
N HIS A 46 3.14 8.04 -4.41
CA HIS A 46 1.95 7.40 -3.86
C HIS A 46 1.38 6.34 -4.81
N ILE A 47 0.71 5.35 -4.23
CA ILE A 47 0.04 4.29 -5.00
C ILE A 47 -1.46 4.53 -5.00
N HIS A 48 -2.03 4.58 -6.19
CA HIS A 48 -3.46 4.39 -6.38
C HIS A 48 -3.76 2.93 -6.61
N ARG A 49 -4.79 2.43 -5.94
CA ARG A 49 -5.19 1.03 -6.07
C ARG A 49 -6.67 0.91 -6.31
N ILE A 50 -7.00 0.17 -7.35
CA ILE A 50 -8.37 -0.19 -7.71
C ILE A 50 -8.54 -1.65 -7.30
N VAL A 51 -9.48 -1.89 -6.39
CA VAL A 51 -9.77 -3.23 -5.86
C VAL A 51 -11.14 -3.64 -6.37
N ILE A 52 -11.26 -4.88 -6.81
CA ILE A 52 -12.54 -5.41 -7.28
C ILE A 52 -13.52 -5.60 -6.13
N GLU A 53 -14.81 -5.40 -6.40
CA GLU A 53 -15.86 -5.56 -5.40
C GLU A 53 -16.15 -7.05 -5.17
N GLY A 54 -15.36 -7.66 -4.28
CA GLY A 54 -15.43 -9.08 -4.01
C GLY A 54 -14.12 -9.80 -4.28
N GLY A 55 -14.19 -11.11 -4.25
CA GLY A 55 -13.08 -11.97 -4.58
C GLY A 55 -13.51 -13.42 -4.73
N LEU A 56 -12.58 -14.28 -5.10
CA LEU A 56 -12.82 -15.72 -5.11
C LEU A 56 -12.90 -16.24 -3.67
N SER A 57 -13.79 -17.20 -3.42
CA SER A 57 -13.78 -17.97 -2.18
C SER A 57 -12.44 -18.67 -1.99
N ARG A 58 -12.11 -19.04 -0.75
CA ARG A 58 -10.84 -19.73 -0.42
C ARG A 58 -10.61 -21.02 -1.21
N ASP A 59 -11.68 -21.69 -1.63
CA ASP A 59 -11.63 -22.89 -2.47
C ASP A 59 -11.59 -22.59 -3.98
N GLY A 60 -11.61 -21.31 -4.37
CA GLY A 60 -11.60 -20.85 -5.76
C GLY A 60 -12.89 -21.09 -6.55
N LYS A 61 -13.95 -21.63 -5.92
CA LYS A 61 -15.12 -22.15 -6.64
C LYS A 61 -16.22 -21.14 -6.89
N ARG A 62 -16.28 -20.06 -6.11
CA ARG A 62 -17.37 -19.09 -6.19
C ARG A 62 -16.87 -17.66 -5.99
N TRP A 63 -17.53 -16.73 -6.64
CA TRP A 63 -17.36 -15.31 -6.35
C TRP A 63 -18.10 -14.93 -5.07
N VAL A 64 -17.43 -14.19 -4.19
CA VAL A 64 -17.98 -13.72 -2.94
C VAL A 64 -17.88 -12.19 -2.92
N LEU A 65 -19.05 -11.54 -2.88
CA LEU A 65 -19.16 -10.09 -2.81
C LEU A 65 -18.76 -9.58 -1.43
N CYS A 66 -17.97 -8.50 -1.40
CA CYS A 66 -17.69 -7.77 -0.18
C CYS A 66 -18.88 -6.87 0.15
N LYS A 67 -19.64 -7.17 1.21
CA LYS A 67 -20.81 -6.37 1.61
C LYS A 67 -20.38 -5.19 2.49
N GLY A 68 -20.68 -3.95 2.07
CA GLY A 68 -20.46 -2.74 2.89
C GLY A 68 -20.27 -1.46 2.06
N LYS A 69 -20.39 -0.28 2.69
CA LYS A 69 -20.12 1.02 2.03
C LYS A 69 -18.64 1.23 1.67
N PHE A 70 -17.74 0.56 2.39
CA PHE A 70 -16.30 0.61 2.18
C PHE A 70 -15.72 -0.78 2.27
N PHE A 71 -14.72 -1.04 1.41
CA PHE A 71 -14.05 -2.34 1.31
C PHE A 71 -13.31 -2.71 2.61
N LEU A 72 -12.61 -1.76 3.25
CA LEU A 72 -11.89 -1.94 4.50
C LEU A 72 -11.89 -0.64 5.33
N PRO A 73 -11.80 -0.70 6.67
CA PRO A 73 -11.65 0.49 7.50
C PRO A 73 -10.35 1.23 7.22
N VAL A 74 -10.44 2.49 6.80
CA VAL A 74 -9.29 3.32 6.36
C VAL A 74 -8.18 3.39 7.42
N LYS A 75 -8.53 3.54 8.70
CA LYS A 75 -7.54 3.59 9.79
C LYS A 75 -6.78 2.28 9.99
N VAL A 76 -7.44 1.14 9.80
CA VAL A 76 -6.81 -0.18 9.88
C VAL A 76 -5.86 -0.35 8.70
N LEU A 77 -6.33 0.01 7.50
CA LEU A 77 -5.54 -0.05 6.28
C LEU A 77 -4.27 0.81 6.38
N SER A 78 -4.41 2.06 6.81
CA SER A 78 -3.29 2.99 7.01
C SER A 78 -2.24 2.44 7.98
N ARG A 79 -2.66 1.98 9.16
CA ARG A 79 -1.74 1.49 10.19
C ARG A 79 -1.02 0.21 9.79
N LEU A 80 -1.73 -0.74 9.18
CA LEU A 80 -1.14 -1.99 8.73
C LEU A 80 -0.18 -1.74 7.56
N PHE A 81 -0.56 -0.89 6.61
CA PHE A 81 0.31 -0.49 5.51
C PHE A 81 1.60 0.18 6.00
N ARG A 82 1.49 1.15 6.92
CA ARG A 82 2.64 1.81 7.55
C ARG A 82 3.57 0.78 8.18
N GLY A 83 3.04 -0.14 8.99
CA GLY A 83 3.82 -1.19 9.65
C GLY A 83 4.55 -2.09 8.65
N LYS A 84 3.85 -2.59 7.62
CA LYS A 84 4.44 -3.46 6.59
C LYS A 84 5.51 -2.75 5.77
N PHE A 85 5.26 -1.51 5.35
CA PHE A 85 6.24 -0.73 4.59
C PHE A 85 7.52 -0.52 5.39
N LEU A 86 7.40 -0.06 6.64
CA LEU A 86 8.56 0.22 7.49
C LEU A 86 9.30 -1.06 7.89
N ALA A 87 8.60 -2.19 8.06
CA ALA A 87 9.23 -3.49 8.27
C ALA A 87 10.06 -3.93 7.05
N CYS A 88 9.51 -3.86 5.84
CA CYS A 88 10.25 -4.18 4.61
C CYS A 88 11.40 -3.20 4.36
N LEU A 89 11.23 -1.91 4.69
CA LEU A 89 12.27 -0.90 4.58
C LEU A 89 13.44 -1.22 5.52
N LYS A 90 13.14 -1.58 6.77
CA LYS A 90 14.14 -2.02 7.75
C LYS A 90 14.86 -3.29 7.30
N GLU A 91 14.13 -4.29 6.83
CA GLU A 91 14.70 -5.54 6.32
C GLU A 91 15.68 -5.29 5.15
N ALA A 92 15.31 -4.41 4.21
CA ALA A 92 16.15 -4.07 3.08
C ALA A 92 17.43 -3.31 3.52
N TYR A 93 17.33 -2.46 4.54
CA TYR A 93 18.49 -1.80 5.14
C TYR A 93 19.43 -2.79 5.82
N GLU A 94 18.91 -3.68 6.66
CA GLU A 94 19.71 -4.69 7.37
C GLU A 94 20.41 -5.67 6.41
N LYS A 95 19.81 -5.92 5.24
CA LYS A 95 20.39 -6.72 4.16
C LYS A 95 21.36 -5.95 3.25
N GLY A 96 21.66 -4.68 3.55
CA GLY A 96 22.57 -3.85 2.76
C GLY A 96 22.08 -3.56 1.34
N LYS A 97 20.76 -3.59 1.09
CA LYS A 97 20.19 -3.43 -0.27
C LYS A 97 20.10 -1.98 -0.73
N PHE A 98 20.41 -1.01 0.13
CA PHE A 98 20.35 0.41 -0.19
C PHE A 98 21.74 0.99 -0.44
N ILE A 99 21.77 1.92 -1.40
CA ILE A 99 22.86 2.86 -1.56
C ILE A 99 22.43 4.21 -1.00
N PHE A 100 23.35 4.90 -0.33
CA PHE A 100 23.09 6.18 0.33
C PHE A 100 24.03 7.25 -0.22
N PRO A 101 23.77 7.78 -1.43
CA PRO A 101 24.63 8.81 -2.04
C PRO A 101 24.36 10.21 -1.46
N GLY A 102 25.39 11.07 -1.52
CA GLY A 102 25.26 12.51 -1.29
C GLY A 102 24.58 12.89 0.02
N ARG A 103 23.51 13.68 -0.06
CA ARG A 103 22.80 14.25 1.12
C ARG A 103 22.18 13.22 2.05
N ILE A 104 22.01 11.97 1.61
CA ILE A 104 21.44 10.89 2.42
C ILE A 104 22.51 9.91 2.92
N ALA A 105 23.80 10.19 2.74
CA ALA A 105 24.89 9.30 3.15
C ALA A 105 24.87 8.93 4.63
N SER A 106 24.45 9.85 5.50
CA SER A 106 24.31 9.63 6.95
C SER A 106 23.28 8.55 7.30
N LEU A 107 22.33 8.25 6.41
CA LEU A 107 21.36 7.16 6.62
C LEU A 107 22.00 5.77 6.50
N LYS A 108 23.24 5.66 6.02
CA LYS A 108 24.00 4.40 6.12
C LYS A 108 24.27 4.04 7.58
N GLU A 109 24.41 5.02 8.46
CA GLU A 109 24.67 4.82 9.88
C GLU A 109 23.41 4.32 10.60
N LYS A 110 23.58 3.27 11.41
CA LYS A 110 22.48 2.54 12.07
C LYS A 110 21.62 3.45 12.93
N GLU A 111 22.24 4.37 13.68
CA GLU A 111 21.50 5.25 14.58
C GLU A 111 20.68 6.30 13.80
N THR A 112 21.24 6.90 12.75
CA THR A 112 20.50 7.83 11.89
C THR A 112 19.31 7.14 11.21
N PHE A 113 19.50 5.92 10.70
CA PHE A 113 18.42 5.16 10.07
C PHE A 113 17.31 4.78 11.07
N LYS A 114 17.68 4.43 12.31
CA LYS A 114 16.70 4.18 13.38
C LYS A 114 15.89 5.43 13.71
N VAL A 115 16.52 6.60 13.77
CA VAL A 115 15.82 7.88 13.98
C VAL A 115 14.82 8.13 12.85
N LEU A 116 15.23 7.96 11.58
CA LEU A 116 14.32 8.06 10.44
C LEU A 116 13.11 7.11 10.59
N LEU A 117 13.34 5.84 10.92
CA LEU A 117 12.23 4.90 11.13
C LEU A 117 11.30 5.33 12.25
N LYS A 118 11.85 5.78 13.38
CA LYS A 118 11.07 6.28 14.52
C LYS A 118 10.19 7.44 14.10
N ASP A 119 10.74 8.40 13.37
CA ASP A 119 9.99 9.56 12.89
C ASP A 119 8.87 9.12 11.93
N LEU A 120 9.16 8.20 11.01
CA LEU A 120 8.15 7.66 10.09
C LEU A 120 7.02 6.89 10.80
N TYR A 121 7.32 6.21 11.91
CA TYR A 121 6.31 5.55 12.75
C TYR A 121 5.43 6.54 13.51
N ALA A 122 5.99 7.68 13.93
CA ALA A 122 5.27 8.71 14.67
C ALA A 122 4.28 9.49 13.79
N HIS A 123 4.52 9.57 12.48
CA HIS A 123 3.61 10.22 11.55
C HIS A 123 2.37 9.35 11.27
N GLU A 124 1.20 9.98 11.22
CA GLU A 124 0.00 9.35 10.69
C GLU A 124 0.05 9.35 9.16
N TRP A 125 -0.17 8.17 8.57
CA TRP A 125 -0.08 7.99 7.13
C TRP A 125 -1.46 8.18 6.50
N VAL A 126 -1.54 9.07 5.53
CA VAL A 126 -2.80 9.35 4.84
C VAL A 126 -3.09 8.22 3.86
N VAL A 127 -4.18 7.51 4.09
CA VAL A 127 -4.77 6.57 3.14
C VAL A 127 -6.21 7.00 2.92
N SER A 128 -6.67 6.94 1.68
CA SER A 128 -8.03 7.26 1.30
C SER A 128 -8.66 6.06 0.59
N CYS A 129 -9.89 5.73 0.96
CA CYS A 129 -10.72 4.78 0.24
C CYS A 129 -11.94 5.50 -0.31
N LYS A 130 -12.22 5.33 -1.60
CA LYS A 130 -13.42 5.86 -2.26
C LYS A 130 -14.40 4.71 -2.53
N SER A 131 -15.66 5.07 -2.75
CA SER A 131 -16.70 4.12 -3.17
C SER A 131 -16.36 3.49 -4.53
N PRO A 132 -16.97 2.33 -4.86
CA PRO A 132 -16.76 1.66 -6.14
C PRO A 132 -17.03 2.57 -7.33
N PHE A 133 -16.33 2.32 -8.44
CA PHE A 133 -16.62 2.93 -9.72
C PHE A 133 -17.97 2.44 -10.25
N ARG A 134 -18.66 3.30 -11.00
CA ARG A 134 -20.01 3.00 -11.54
C ARG A 134 -19.96 2.08 -12.77
N SER A 135 -18.86 2.08 -13.51
CA SER A 135 -18.69 1.29 -14.73
C SER A 135 -17.21 1.03 -15.04
N ALA A 136 -16.95 0.10 -15.97
CA ALA A 136 -15.60 -0.26 -16.40
C ALA A 136 -14.91 0.89 -17.16
N GLU A 137 -15.65 1.67 -17.93
CA GLU A 137 -15.15 2.84 -18.65
C GLU A 137 -14.58 3.87 -17.67
N THR A 138 -15.26 4.07 -16.52
CA THR A 138 -14.77 4.99 -15.49
C THR A 138 -13.45 4.50 -14.86
N VAL A 139 -13.23 3.18 -14.80
CA VAL A 139 -11.97 2.61 -14.33
C VAL A 139 -10.85 2.89 -15.33
N VAL A 140 -11.12 2.75 -16.63
CA VAL A 140 -10.15 3.05 -17.70
C VAL A 140 -9.79 4.54 -17.71
N ASP A 141 -10.77 5.42 -17.62
CA ASP A 141 -10.55 6.88 -17.55
C ASP A 141 -9.72 7.26 -16.32
N TYR A 142 -9.95 6.59 -15.19
CA TYR A 142 -9.17 6.81 -13.98
C TYR A 142 -7.71 6.37 -14.14
N LEU A 143 -7.47 5.23 -14.78
CA LEU A 143 -6.11 4.70 -15.00
C LEU A 143 -5.32 5.52 -16.03
N GLY A 144 -5.99 6.20 -16.96
CA GLY A 144 -5.35 7.04 -17.98
C GLY A 144 -4.96 8.44 -17.52
N ARG A 145 -5.26 8.82 -16.27
CA ARG A 145 -4.92 10.12 -15.66
C ARG A 145 -3.69 10.04 -14.79
#